data_AF-A0A2M8EJ76-F1
#
_entry.id   AF-A0A2M8EJ76-F1
#
_cell.length_a   1.000
_cell.length_b   1.000
_cell.length_c   1.000
_cell.angle_alpha   90.00
_cell.angle_beta   90.00
_cell.angle_gamma   90.00
#
_symmetry.space_group_name_H-M   'P 1'
#
loop_
_entity.id
_entity.type
_entity.pdbx_description
1 polymer ?
#
loop_
_entity_poly.entity_id
_entity_poly.type
_entity_poly.pdbx_seq_one_letter_code
_entity_poly.pdbx_strand_id
1 'polypeptide(L)'
;MVKQKEQNKTGLKKFIIMVSLILIVVQVVLANSLVARGREIRQLTKEQEQLREEISTFENEVAQASSLTTIRRRARELGMEPGKIEFLPPPPLAVAP
;
A
#
# COMPACT_ATOMS: atom_id res chain seq x y z
N MET A 1 -63.64 -9.03 -21.62
CA MET A 1 -62.64 -8.13 -21.00
C MET A 1 -61.70 -8.80 -19.99
N VAL A 2 -62.03 -9.95 -19.38
CA VAL A 2 -61.19 -10.59 -18.34
C VAL A 2 -59.87 -11.18 -18.88
N LYS A 3 -59.87 -11.77 -20.08
CA LYS A 3 -58.68 -12.40 -20.71
C LYS A 3 -57.52 -11.45 -21.02
N GLN A 4 -57.79 -10.17 -21.30
CA GLN A 4 -56.74 -9.18 -21.58
C GLN A 4 -55.93 -8.78 -20.33
N LYS A 5 -56.59 -8.71 -19.15
CA LYS A 5 -55.91 -8.37 -17.89
C LYS A 5 -54.92 -9.45 -17.43
N GLU A 6 -55.20 -10.72 -17.71
CA GLU A 6 -54.28 -11.82 -17.37
C GLU A 6 -53.04 -11.87 -18.27
N GLN A 7 -53.18 -11.61 -19.58
CA GLN A 7 -52.02 -11.58 -20.47
C GLN A 7 -51.02 -10.47 -20.10
N ASN A 8 -51.50 -9.28 -19.75
CA ASN A 8 -50.62 -8.18 -19.32
C ASN A 8 -49.89 -8.48 -18.00
N LYS A 9 -50.52 -9.20 -17.05
CA LYS A 9 -49.86 -9.61 -15.81
C LYS A 9 -48.73 -10.60 -16.06
N THR A 10 -48.90 -11.53 -17.01
CA THR A 10 -47.86 -12.50 -17.36
C THR A 10 -46.69 -11.85 -18.09
N GLY A 11 -46.95 -10.89 -18.99
CA GLY A 11 -45.91 -10.07 -19.63
C GLY A 11 -45.10 -9.25 -18.62
N LEU A 12 -45.79 -8.62 -17.66
CA LEU A 12 -45.15 -7.83 -16.60
C LEU A 12 -44.28 -8.71 -15.69
N LYS A 13 -44.74 -9.90 -15.31
CA LYS A 13 -43.94 -10.85 -14.51
C LYS A 13 -42.66 -11.25 -15.24
N LYS A 14 -42.75 -11.56 -16.54
CA LYS A 14 -41.57 -11.91 -17.37
C LYS A 14 -40.59 -10.73 -17.46
N PHE A 15 -41.10 -9.52 -17.62
CA PHE A 15 -40.27 -8.31 -17.65
C PHE A 15 -39.54 -8.08 -16.32
N ILE A 16 -40.24 -8.20 -15.18
CA ILE A 16 -39.63 -8.08 -13.85
C ILE A 16 -38.55 -9.14 -13.64
N ILE A 17 -38.81 -10.39 -14.02
CA ILE A 17 -37.82 -11.47 -13.93
C ILE A 17 -36.59 -11.16 -14.79
N MET A 18 -36.79 -10.70 -16.04
CA MET A 18 -35.69 -10.33 -16.93
C MET A 18 -34.83 -9.20 -16.35
N VAL A 19 -35.45 -8.13 -15.87
CA VAL A 19 -34.75 -6.99 -15.26
C VAL A 19 -34.02 -7.43 -13.99
N SER A 20 -34.64 -8.26 -13.16
CA SER A 20 -34.00 -8.81 -11.96
C SER A 20 -32.76 -9.64 -12.30
N LEU A 21 -32.81 -10.45 -13.35
CA LEU A 21 -31.67 -11.24 -13.81
C LEU A 21 -30.52 -10.35 -14.29
N ILE A 22 -30.82 -9.29 -15.03
CA ILE A 22 -29.82 -8.30 -15.48
C ILE A 22 -29.18 -7.61 -14.28
N LEU A 23 -29.97 -7.20 -13.28
CA LEU A 23 -29.47 -6.57 -12.06
C LEU A 23 -28.50 -7.49 -11.29
N ILE A 24 -28.80 -8.78 -11.20
CA ILE A 24 -27.91 -9.76 -10.57
C ILE A 24 -26.58 -9.83 -11.32
N VAL A 25 -26.61 -9.92 -12.66
CA VAL A 25 -25.38 -9.96 -13.47
C VAL A 25 -24.55 -8.69 -13.26
N VAL A 26 -25.18 -7.52 -13.27
CA VAL A 26 -24.50 -6.23 -13.02
C VAL A 26 -23.87 -6.20 -11.63
N GLN A 27 -24.57 -6.66 -10.59
CA GLN A 27 -24.02 -6.73 -9.24
C GLN A 27 -22.77 -7.62 -9.17
N VAL A 28 -22.80 -8.79 -9.81
CA VAL A 28 -21.66 -9.71 -9.81
C VAL A 28 -20.45 -9.08 -10.52
N VAL A 29 -20.66 -8.43 -11.66
CA VAL A 29 -19.59 -7.73 -12.39
C VAL A 29 -19.01 -6.60 -11.56
N LEU A 30 -19.86 -5.78 -10.93
CA LEU A 30 -19.41 -4.69 -10.06
C LEU A 30 -18.63 -5.21 -8.86
N ALA A 31 -19.15 -6.23 -8.16
CA ALA A 31 -18.48 -6.84 -7.02
C ALA A 31 -17.10 -7.39 -7.40
N ASN A 32 -17.00 -8.10 -8.52
CA ASN A 32 -15.73 -8.63 -9.02
C ASN A 32 -14.74 -7.50 -9.38
N SER A 33 -15.21 -6.45 -10.06
CA SER A 33 -14.36 -5.31 -10.41
C SER A 33 -13.87 -4.56 -9.17
N LEU A 34 -14.71 -4.45 -8.13
CA LEU A 34 -14.36 -3.78 -6.88
C LEU A 34 -13.31 -4.57 -6.12
N VAL A 35 -13.43 -5.91 -6.07
CA VAL A 35 -12.41 -6.78 -5.44
C VAL A 35 -11.10 -6.76 -6.23
N ALA A 36 -11.14 -6.71 -7.56
CA ALA A 36 -9.95 -6.58 -8.38
C ALA A 36 -9.22 -5.25 -8.11
N ARG A 37 -9.94 -4.12 -8.18
CA ARG A 37 -9.41 -2.79 -7.89
C ARG A 37 -8.92 -2.67 -6.45
N GLY A 38 -9.63 -3.25 -5.48
CA GLY A 38 -9.20 -3.25 -4.08
C GLY A 38 -7.89 -4.01 -3.86
N ARG A 39 -7.66 -5.11 -4.59
CA ARG A 39 -6.37 -5.82 -4.57
C ARG A 39 -5.24 -4.99 -5.16
N GLU A 40 -5.50 -4.35 -6.30
CA GLU A 40 -4.54 -3.45 -6.96
C GLU A 40 -4.14 -2.27 -6.06
N ILE A 41 -5.12 -1.59 -5.46
CA ILE A 41 -4.86 -0.51 -4.49
C ILE A 41 -4.02 -1.03 -3.33
N ARG A 42 -4.37 -2.18 -2.76
CA ARG A 42 -3.62 -2.75 -1.63
C ARG A 42 -2.19 -3.10 -2.01
N GLN A 43 -1.95 -3.55 -3.24
CA GLN A 43 -0.60 -3.82 -3.72
C GLN A 43 0.19 -2.51 -3.88
N LEU A 44 -0.40 -1.50 -4.52
CA LEU A 44 0.21 -0.18 -4.67
C LEU A 44 0.53 0.47 -3.32
N THR A 45 -0.34 0.36 -2.33
CA THR A 45 -0.07 0.87 -0.97
C THR A 45 1.12 0.16 -0.32
N LYS A 46 1.23 -1.16 -0.47
CA LYS A 46 2.38 -1.91 0.06
C LYS A 46 3.68 -1.50 -0.62
N GLU A 47 3.68 -1.38 -1.94
CA GLU A 47 4.85 -0.94 -2.70
C GLU A 47 5.26 0.49 -2.29
N GLN A 48 4.30 1.40 -2.13
CA GLN A 48 4.56 2.75 -1.65
C GLN A 48 5.19 2.76 -0.24
N GLU A 49 4.70 1.91 0.66
CA GLU A 49 5.22 1.81 2.03
C GLU A 49 6.65 1.26 2.05
N GLN A 50 6.93 0.23 1.24
CA GLN A 50 8.30 -0.30 1.06
C GLN A 50 9.25 0.75 0.50
N LEU A 51 8.84 1.47 -0.55
CA LEU A 51 9.66 2.55 -1.12
C LEU A 51 9.94 3.65 -0.09
N ARG A 52 8.97 3.95 0.78
CA ARG A 52 9.14 4.95 1.82
C ARG A 52 10.12 4.51 2.91
N GLU A 53 10.08 3.24 3.30
CA GLU A 53 11.09 2.66 4.21
C GLU A 53 12.49 2.68 3.59
N GLU A 54 12.60 2.36 2.31
CA GLU A 54 13.87 2.37 1.57
C GLU A 54 14.46 3.79 1.49
N ILE A 55 13.63 4.80 1.18
CA ILE A 55 14.03 6.21 1.22
C ILE A 55 14.51 6.60 2.61
N SER A 56 13.77 6.26 3.67
CA SER A 56 14.17 6.58 5.04
C SER A 56 15.50 5.93 5.42
N THR A 57 15.76 4.71 4.95
CA THR A 57 17.02 4.00 5.16
C THR A 57 18.16 4.73 4.47
N PHE A 58 17.99 5.09 3.19
CA PHE A 58 19.00 5.84 2.45
C PHE A 58 19.26 7.23 3.04
N GLU A 59 18.22 7.95 3.49
CA GLU A 59 18.39 9.23 4.17
C GLU A 59 19.25 9.10 5.43
N ASN A 60 19.06 8.02 6.20
CA ASN A 60 19.86 7.74 7.38
C ASN A 60 21.31 7.40 7.03
N GLU A 61 21.53 6.59 6.00
CA GLU A 61 22.89 6.29 5.50
C GLU A 61 23.62 7.55 5.02
N VAL A 62 22.92 8.43 4.30
CA VAL A 62 23.47 9.72 3.85
C VAL A 62 23.79 10.62 5.05
N ALA A 63 22.89 10.70 6.03
CA ALA A 63 23.13 11.48 7.25
C ALA A 63 24.35 10.95 8.02
N GLN A 64 24.49 9.62 8.14
CA GLN A 64 25.63 8.99 8.79
C GLN A 64 26.94 9.28 8.04
N ALA A 65 26.94 9.15 6.70
CA ALA A 65 28.09 9.46 5.86
C ALA A 65 28.49 10.94 5.93
N SER A 66 27.51 11.85 5.95
CA SER A 66 27.73 13.29 6.08
C SER A 66 28.29 13.67 7.46
N SER A 67 27.77 13.05 8.52
CA SER A 67 28.30 13.21 9.88
C SER A 67 29.76 12.73 9.96
N LEU A 68 30.05 11.54 9.42
CA LEU A 68 31.42 11.00 9.35
C LEU A 68 32.37 11.93 8.59
N THR A 69 31.89 12.51 7.49
CA THR A 69 32.65 13.44 6.66
C THR A 69 32.94 14.72 7.43
N THR A 70 31.96 15.24 8.16
CA THR A 70 32.11 16.42 9.01
C THR A 70 33.11 16.18 10.15
N ILE A 71 33.03 15.03 10.81
CA ILE A 71 33.97 14.62 11.86
C ILE A 71 35.39 14.51 11.29
N ARG A 72 35.58 13.86 10.13
CA ARG A 72 36.88 13.78 9.47
C ARG A 72 37.45 15.15 9.11
N ARG A 73 36.60 16.08 8.63
CA ARG A 73 37.04 17.44 8.30
C ARG A 73 37.52 18.18 9.55
N ARG A 74 36.73 18.15 10.63
CA ARG A 74 37.10 18.73 11.93
C ARG A 74 38.36 18.11 12.52
N ALA A 75 38.51 16.79 12.44
CA ALA A 75 39.71 16.10 12.91
C ALA A 75 40.96 16.60 12.16
N ARG A 76 40.87 16.74 10.83
CA ARG A 76 41.96 17.26 10.00
C ARG A 76 42.28 18.73 10.30
N GLU A 77 41.27 19.57 10.51
CA GLU A 77 41.44 20.97 10.96
C GLU A 77 42.18 21.06 12.30
N LEU A 78 42.03 20.06 13.17
CA LEU A 78 42.70 19.96 14.48
C LEU A 78 44.06 19.24 14.42
N GLY A 79 44.56 18.91 13.22
CA GLY A 79 45.84 18.20 13.04
C GLY A 79 45.80 16.72 13.42
N MET A 80 44.61 16.14 13.61
CA MET A 80 44.43 14.71 13.87
C MET A 80 44.35 13.93 12.54
N GLU A 81 45.11 12.85 12.43
CA GLU A 81 44.97 11.91 11.31
C GLU A 81 43.78 10.97 11.54
N PRO A 82 42.96 10.69 10.51
CA PRO A 82 41.82 9.80 10.66
C PRO A 82 42.29 8.36 10.93
N GLY A 83 42.14 7.92 12.19
CA GLY A 83 42.37 6.53 12.59
C GLY A 83 41.37 5.55 11.96
N LYS A 84 41.68 4.24 12.00
CA LYS A 84 40.78 3.18 11.53
C LYS A 84 39.45 3.27 12.28
N ILE A 85 38.33 3.23 11.53
CA ILE A 85 36.99 3.26 12.12
C ILE A 85 36.68 1.86 12.63
N GLU A 86 36.51 1.74 13.95
CA GLU A 86 36.07 0.51 14.61
C GLU A 86 34.58 0.65 14.94
N PHE A 87 33.74 -0.19 14.33
CA PHE A 87 32.31 -0.22 14.62
C PHE A 87 32.09 -1.00 15.92
N LEU A 88 31.68 -0.30 16.97
CA LEU A 88 31.26 -0.95 18.21
C LEU A 88 29.84 -1.51 18.04
N PRO A 89 29.56 -2.75 18.50
CA PRO A 89 28.21 -3.27 18.50
C PRO A 89 27.32 -2.41 19.40
N PRO A 90 26.04 -2.20 19.01
CA PRO A 90 25.12 -1.44 19.85
C PRO A 90 24.95 -2.13 21.21
N PRO A 91 24.85 -1.37 22.31
CA PRO A 91 24.64 -1.94 23.63
C PRO A 91 23.31 -2.72 23.66
N PRO A 92 23.24 -3.84 24.40
CA PRO A 92 22.01 -4.62 24.49
C PRO A 92 20.89 -3.74 25.05
N LEU A 93 19.82 -3.56 24.28
CA LEU A 93 18.62 -2.87 24.74
C LEU A 93 18.04 -3.69 25.90
N ALA A 94 17.86 -3.04 27.05
CA ALA A 94 17.17 -3.65 28.19
C ALA A 94 15.76 -4.04 27.74
N VAL A 95 15.50 -5.34 27.65
CA VAL A 95 14.15 -5.87 27.46
C VAL A 95 13.40 -5.58 28.75
N ALA A 96 12.57 -4.54 28.75
CA ALA A 96 11.67 -4.28 29.86
C ALA A 96 10.69 -5.47 30.01
N PRO A 97 10.45 -5.97 31.23
CA PRO A 97 9.58 -7.12 31.48
C PRO A 97 8.09 -6.82 31.21
#